data_AF-A0A7S3T2T7-F1
#
_entry.id   AF-A0A7S3T2T7-F1
#
_cell.length_a   1.000
_cell.length_b   1.000
_cell.length_c   1.000
_cell.angle_alpha   90.00
_cell.angle_beta   90.00
_cell.angle_gamma   90.00
#
_symmetry.space_group_name_H-M   'P 1'
#
loop_
_entity.id
_entity.type
_entity.pdbx_description
1 polymer ?
#
loop_
_entity_poly.entity_id
_entity_poly.type
_entity_poly.pdbx_seq_one_letter_code
_entity_poly.pdbx_strand_id
1 'polypeptide(L)'
;MDAVRAVRAACGPAFCISVKLNSADFQEGGLTADEAREVALALQREGVDLLELTGGNYESGIYFDETSANPASLAEKRQSAGKRESTRLREAYFLEYAVGIRAALDA
;
A
#
# COMPACT_ATOMS: atom_id res chain seq x y z
N MET A 1 16.06 6.26 -4.09
CA MET A 1 16.69 6.15 -2.76
C MET A 1 17.23 7.48 -2.25
N ASP A 2 17.71 8.36 -3.12
CA ASP A 2 18.37 9.62 -2.72
C ASP A 2 17.54 10.53 -1.80
N ALA A 3 16.22 10.55 -1.97
CA ALA A 3 15.33 11.28 -1.06
C ALA A 3 15.45 10.78 0.41
N VAL A 4 15.48 9.46 0.62
CA VAL A 4 15.65 8.87 1.97
C VAL A 4 17.01 9.24 2.54
N ARG A 5 18.08 9.16 1.74
CA ARG A 5 19.44 9.54 2.16
C ARG A 5 19.53 11.01 2.56
N ALA A 6 18.93 11.89 1.76
CA ALA A 6 18.92 13.32 2.04
C ALA A 6 18.15 13.63 3.33
N VAL A 7 16.98 13.02 3.54
CA VAL A 7 16.20 13.17 4.79
C VAL A 7 16.98 12.63 5.98
N ARG A 8 17.59 11.44 5.87
CA ARG A 8 18.40 10.84 6.93
C ARG A 8 19.61 11.71 7.30
N ALA A 9 20.29 12.28 6.31
CA ALA A 9 21.41 13.20 6.54
C ALA A 9 20.97 14.49 7.24
N ALA A 10 19.79 15.01 6.91
CA ALA A 10 19.26 16.24 7.51
C ALA A 10 18.73 16.03 8.95
N CYS A 11 18.10 14.89 9.23
CA CYS A 11 17.44 14.63 10.51
C CYS A 11 18.30 13.85 11.52
N GLY A 12 19.35 13.18 11.04
CA GLY A 12 20.21 12.32 11.86
C GLY A 12 19.62 10.92 12.13
N PRO A 13 20.38 10.06 12.82
CA PRO A 13 20.03 8.64 13.00
C PRO A 13 18.91 8.40 14.00
N ALA A 14 18.65 9.32 14.93
CA ALA A 14 17.61 9.16 15.96
C ALA A 14 16.20 9.53 15.50
N PHE A 15 16.07 10.19 14.34
CA PHE A 15 14.79 10.61 13.80
C PHE A 15 14.09 9.45 13.07
N CYS A 16 12.82 9.19 13.34
CA CYS A 16 12.09 8.13 12.66
C CYS A 16 11.69 8.55 11.24
N ILE A 17 12.02 7.72 10.24
CA ILE A 17 11.65 7.90 8.84
C ILE A 17 10.69 6.78 8.43
N SER A 18 9.47 7.16 8.06
CA SER A 18 8.50 6.27 7.44
C SER A 18 8.39 6.51 5.93
N VAL A 19 8.19 5.45 5.16
CA VAL A 19 7.89 5.55 3.71
C VAL A 19 6.58 4.85 3.39
N LYS A 20 5.72 5.52 2.64
CA LYS A 20 4.49 4.94 2.08
C LYS A 20 4.79 4.36 0.70
N LEU A 21 4.54 3.07 0.54
CA LEU A 21 4.78 2.32 -0.69
C LEU A 21 3.48 1.69 -1.20
N ASN A 22 3.24 1.82 -2.50
CA ASN A 22 2.18 1.09 -3.17
C ASN A 22 2.60 -0.37 -3.36
N SER A 23 1.66 -1.29 -3.12
CA SER A 23 1.87 -2.73 -3.27
C SER A 23 1.84 -3.15 -4.74
N ALA A 24 1.02 -2.46 -5.53
CA ALA A 24 0.97 -2.50 -6.98
C ALA A 24 0.12 -1.30 -7.47
N ASP A 25 0.34 -0.86 -8.71
CA ASP A 25 -0.42 0.26 -9.29
C ASP A 25 -1.68 -0.19 -10.06
N PHE A 26 -1.88 -1.50 -10.25
CA PHE A 26 -3.04 -2.10 -10.93
C PHE A 26 -3.37 -1.49 -12.30
N GLN A 27 -2.34 -1.06 -13.02
CA GLN A 27 -2.43 -0.50 -14.37
C GLN A 27 -1.36 -1.14 -15.26
N GLU A 28 -1.60 -1.15 -16.58
CA GLU A 28 -0.62 -1.64 -17.55
C GLU A 28 0.65 -0.79 -17.49
N GLY A 29 1.81 -1.45 -17.29
CA GLY A 29 3.10 -0.77 -17.12
C GLY A 29 3.30 -0.08 -15.77
N GLY A 30 2.38 -0.24 -14.81
CA GLY A 30 2.53 0.27 -13.45
C GLY A 30 3.39 -0.64 -12.57
N LEU A 31 3.68 -0.17 -11.34
CA LEU A 31 4.46 -0.92 -10.36
C LEU A 31 3.85 -2.29 -10.09
N THR A 32 4.65 -3.34 -10.25
CA THR A 32 4.29 -4.72 -9.91
C THR A 32 4.60 -5.04 -8.45
N ALA A 33 4.00 -6.11 -7.93
CA ALA A 33 4.25 -6.58 -6.57
C ALA A 33 5.73 -6.95 -6.33
N ASP A 34 6.38 -7.58 -7.30
CA ASP A 34 7.78 -7.97 -7.21
C ASP A 34 8.72 -6.76 -7.24
N GLU A 35 8.47 -5.78 -8.12
CA GLU A 35 9.23 -4.53 -8.13
C GLU A 35 9.05 -3.75 -6.83
N ALA A 36 7.82 -3.69 -6.31
CA ALA A 36 7.56 -3.05 -5.03
C ALA A 36 8.27 -3.78 -3.88
N ARG A 37 8.41 -5.11 -3.94
CA ARG A 37 9.24 -5.88 -2.99
C ARG A 37 10.72 -5.50 -3.08
N GLU A 38 11.27 -5.34 -4.29
CA GLU A 38 12.66 -4.88 -4.44
C GLU A 38 12.86 -3.46 -3.89
N VAL A 39 11.89 -2.56 -4.11
CA VAL A 39 11.89 -1.23 -3.51
C VAL A 39 11.86 -1.30 -1.99
N ALA A 40 11.04 -2.16 -1.40
CA ALA A 40 11.00 -2.36 0.05
C ALA A 40 12.36 -2.80 0.61
N LEU A 41 13.02 -3.75 -0.05
CA LEU A 41 14.37 -4.19 0.32
C LEU A 41 15.41 -3.07 0.20
N ALA A 42 15.30 -2.24 -0.84
CA ALA A 42 16.17 -1.07 -0.99
C ALA A 42 15.94 -0.07 0.15
N LEU A 43 14.69 0.22 0.50
CA LEU A 43 14.33 1.13 1.60
C LEU A 43 14.85 0.64 2.96
N GLN A 44 14.81 -0.67 3.22
CA GLN A 44 15.41 -1.26 4.42
C GLN A 44 16.92 -1.01 4.48
N ARG A 45 17.65 -1.19 3.36
CA ARG A 45 19.09 -0.93 3.32
C ARG A 45 19.46 0.53 3.57
N GLU A 46 18.56 1.47 3.25
CA GLU A 46 18.74 2.89 3.53
C GLU A 46 18.36 3.28 4.98
N GLY A 47 17.88 2.35 5.79
CA GLY A 47 17.52 2.58 7.19
C GLY A 47 16.18 3.31 7.37
N VAL A 48 15.18 2.97 6.54
CA VAL A 48 13.78 3.34 6.80
C VAL A 48 13.26 2.55 8.01
N ASP A 49 12.62 3.24 8.94
CA ASP A 49 12.17 2.67 10.22
C ASP A 49 10.78 2.02 10.12
N LEU A 50 9.94 2.54 9.23
CA LEU A 50 8.58 2.05 9.01
C LEU A 50 8.22 2.07 7.52
N LEU A 51 7.69 0.96 7.02
CA LEU A 51 7.11 0.88 5.69
C LEU A 51 5.58 0.79 5.80
N GLU A 52 4.89 1.80 5.28
CA GLU A 52 3.44 1.81 5.17
C GLU A 52 3.04 1.26 3.79
N LEU A 53 2.36 0.12 3.78
CA LEU A 53 1.88 -0.50 2.54
C LEU A 53 0.47 -0.05 2.22
N THR A 54 0.26 0.36 0.98
CA THR A 54 -1.05 0.74 0.46
C THR A 54 -1.27 0.09 -0.90
N GLY A 55 -2.49 0.12 -1.43
CA GLY A 55 -2.66 -0.15 -2.85
C GLY A 55 -3.93 0.43 -3.42
N GLY A 56 -3.86 0.63 -4.73
CA GLY A 56 -4.86 1.34 -5.52
C GLY A 56 -4.52 2.81 -5.69
N ASN A 57 -4.19 3.20 -6.92
CA ASN A 57 -4.28 4.59 -7.34
C ASN A 57 -5.76 4.95 -7.53
N TYR A 58 -6.11 6.24 -7.40
CA TYR A 58 -7.47 6.75 -7.60
C TYR A 58 -8.10 6.31 -8.95
N GLU A 59 -7.26 6.02 -9.95
CA GLU A 59 -7.66 5.58 -11.29
C GLU A 59 -7.79 4.05 -11.42
N SER A 60 -7.23 3.28 -10.50
CA SER A 60 -7.53 1.84 -10.42
C SER A 60 -8.96 1.72 -9.90
N GLY A 61 -9.89 1.25 -10.75
CA GLY A 61 -11.32 1.09 -10.45
C GLY A 61 -11.67 0.22 -9.23
N ILE A 62 -10.69 -0.14 -8.40
CA ILE A 62 -10.83 -0.76 -7.08
C ILE A 62 -11.71 0.09 -6.14
N TYR A 63 -11.72 1.42 -6.32
CA TYR A 63 -12.64 2.34 -5.62
C TYR A 63 -13.98 2.53 -6.37
N PHE A 64 -14.00 2.29 -7.68
CA PHE A 64 -15.18 2.40 -8.54
C PHE A 64 -15.75 1.01 -8.83
N ASP A 65 -16.26 0.35 -7.78
CA ASP A 65 -17.44 -0.49 -7.99
C ASP A 65 -18.51 0.41 -8.64
N GLU A 66 -19.07 0.01 -9.78
CA GLU A 66 -20.11 0.77 -10.51
C GLU A 66 -21.32 1.13 -9.62
N THR A 67 -21.44 0.54 -8.43
CA THR A 67 -22.44 0.91 -7.42
C THR A 67 -22.06 2.10 -6.52
N SER A 68 -20.87 2.71 -6.69
CA SER A 68 -20.36 3.83 -5.85
C SER A 68 -20.66 5.23 -6.41
N ALA A 69 -21.17 5.34 -7.64
CA ALA A 69 -21.42 6.63 -8.29
C ALA A 69 -22.74 7.31 -7.87
N ASN A 70 -23.61 6.65 -7.09
CA ASN A 70 -24.90 7.20 -6.69
C ASN A 70 -24.91 7.61 -5.20
N PRO A 71 -24.94 8.93 -4.88
CA PRO A 71 -24.88 9.43 -3.50
C PRO A 71 -26.07 9.01 -2.63
N ALA A 72 -27.21 8.60 -3.22
CA ALA A 72 -28.34 8.04 -2.48
C ALA A 72 -28.00 6.68 -1.82
N SER A 73 -27.08 5.91 -2.40
CA SER A 73 -26.71 4.57 -1.89
C SER A 73 -25.78 4.59 -0.67
N LEU A 74 -25.13 5.72 -0.38
CA LEU A 74 -24.18 5.84 0.73
C LEU A 74 -24.88 5.88 2.10
N ALA A 75 -26.11 6.41 2.16
CA ALA A 75 -26.90 6.49 3.38
C ALA A 75 -27.50 5.13 3.78
N GLU A 76 -27.96 4.35 2.79
CA GLU A 76 -28.53 3.01 3.01
C GLU A 76 -27.44 1.95 3.30
N LYS A 77 -26.24 2.09 2.69
CA LYS A 77 -25.12 1.14 2.84
C LYS A 77 -24.46 1.13 4.23
N ARG A 78 -24.69 2.13 5.10
CA ARG A 78 -24.20 2.12 6.50
C ARG A 78 -24.98 1.15 7.39
N GLN A 79 -26.22 0.78 7.03
CA GLN A 79 -27.05 -0.12 7.82
C GLN A 79 -26.86 -1.61 7.49
N SER A 80 -26.27 -1.96 6.35
CA SER A 80 -26.08 -3.36 5.91
C SER A 80 -24.62 -3.84 6.09
N ALA A 81 -24.05 -3.65 7.28
CA ALA A 81 -22.65 -3.93 7.59
C ALA A 81 -22.34 -5.43 7.78
N GLY A 82 -22.59 -6.25 6.76
CA GLY A 82 -21.89 -7.52 6.54
C GLY A 82 -20.76 -7.27 5.54
N LYS A 83 -19.50 -7.52 5.92
CA LYS A 83 -18.31 -7.20 5.13
C LYS A 83 -18.39 -7.89 3.75
N ARG A 84 -18.76 -7.14 2.70
CA ARG A 84 -18.87 -7.60 1.30
C ARG A 84 -17.65 -8.45 0.92
N GLU A 85 -17.89 -9.54 0.21
CA GLU A 85 -16.84 -10.47 -0.26
C GLU A 85 -15.73 -9.75 -1.04
N SER A 86 -16.07 -8.73 -1.84
CA SER A 86 -15.09 -7.88 -2.54
C SER A 86 -14.17 -7.10 -1.58
N THR A 87 -14.67 -6.67 -0.43
CA THR A 87 -13.84 -6.04 0.62
C THR A 87 -12.91 -7.07 1.26
N ARG A 88 -13.41 -8.28 1.54
CA ARG A 88 -12.57 -9.38 2.05
C ARG A 88 -11.45 -9.76 1.09
N LEU A 89 -11.76 -9.88 -0.21
CA LEU A 89 -10.78 -10.23 -1.24
C LEU A 89 -9.71 -9.14 -1.41
N ARG A 90 -10.09 -7.86 -1.38
CA ARG A 90 -9.14 -6.74 -1.40
C ARG A 90 -8.22 -6.73 -0.18
N GLU A 91 -8.76 -6.88 1.01
CA GLU A 91 -7.96 -6.92 2.23
C GLU A 91 -7.03 -8.14 2.28
N ALA A 92 -7.47 -9.30 1.79
CA ALA A 92 -6.66 -10.51 1.70
C ALA A 92 -5.43 -10.32 0.80
N TYR A 93 -5.59 -9.64 -0.35
CA TYR A 93 -4.46 -9.31 -1.24
C TYR A 93 -3.38 -8.48 -0.52
N PHE A 94 -3.78 -7.46 0.24
CA PHE A 94 -2.83 -6.63 0.99
C PHE A 94 -2.17 -7.38 2.14
N LEU A 95 -2.91 -8.28 2.80
CA LEU A 95 -2.38 -9.13 3.87
C LEU A 95 -1.33 -10.11 3.35
N GLU A 96 -1.62 -10.84 2.27
CA GLU A 96 -0.66 -11.77 1.66
C GLU A 96 0.60 -11.04 1.19
N TYR A 97 0.43 -9.88 0.56
CA TYR A 97 1.53 -9.03 0.14
C TYR A 97 2.38 -8.53 1.32
N ALA A 98 1.74 -8.03 2.38
CA ALA A 98 2.43 -7.57 3.58
C ALA A 98 3.22 -8.69 4.26
N VAL A 99 2.64 -9.90 4.32
CA VAL A 99 3.33 -11.09 4.84
C VAL A 99 4.54 -11.44 3.96
N GLY A 100 4.39 -11.40 2.64
CA GLY A 100 5.48 -11.66 1.69
C GLY A 100 6.63 -10.66 1.81
N ILE A 101 6.34 -9.36 1.89
CA ILE A 101 7.35 -8.33 2.15
C ILE A 101 8.02 -8.57 3.49
N ARG A 102 7.24 -8.81 4.56
CA ARG A 102 7.81 -9.01 5.90
C ARG A 102 8.79 -10.18 5.91
N ALA A 103 8.40 -11.30 5.33
CA ALA A 103 9.27 -12.48 5.21
C ALA A 103 10.54 -12.19 4.39
N ALA A 104 10.47 -11.33 3.37
CA ALA A 104 11.63 -10.93 2.59
C ALA A 104 12.58 -9.98 3.34
N LEU A 105 12.04 -9.13 4.22
CA LEU A 105 12.79 -8.17 5.00
C LEU A 105 13.52 -8.81 6.19
N ASP A 106 12.96 -9.89 6.75
CA ASP A 106 13.53 -10.66 7.87
C ASP A 106 14.60 -11.69 7.42
N ALA A 107 14.76 -11.95 6.13
CA ALA A 107 15.68 -12.96 5.57
C ALA A 107 17.11 -12.42 5.41
#